data_AF-A0A4Y5WSY7-F1
#
_entry.id   AF-A0A4Y5WSY7-F1
#
_cell.length_a   1.000
_cell.length_b   1.000
_cell.length_c   1.000
_cell.angle_alpha   90.00
_cell.angle_beta   90.00
_cell.angle_gamma   90.00
#
_symmetry.space_group_name_H-M   'P 1'
#
loop_
_entity.id
_entity.type
_entity.pdbx_description
1 polymer ?
#
loop_
_entity_poly.entity_id
_entity_poly.type
_entity_poly.pdbx_seq_one_letter_code
_entity_poly.pdbx_strand_id
1 'polypeptide(L)'
;LGMILFIVSEVMFFFAFFWAFFTSSLTPVFNIGGVWPPVGIEVISPWGLPLLNTILLLSSGATVTWAHHAIVGGLKQEAQTSLYLTLTFAIYFTTFQFLEYIEAPFS
;
A
#
# COMPACT_ATOMS: atom_id res chain seq x y z
N LEU A 1 21.20 -8.10 10.87
CA LEU A 1 20.20 -8.04 11.96
C LEU A 1 19.56 -6.66 12.11
N GLY A 2 20.33 -5.55 12.09
CA GLY A 2 19.80 -4.19 12.26
C GLY A 2 18.61 -3.85 11.35
N MET A 3 18.71 -4.10 10.03
CA MET A 3 17.59 -3.86 9.10
C MET A 3 16.33 -4.66 9.44
N ILE A 4 16.49 -5.91 9.91
CA ILE A 4 15.34 -6.75 10.30
C ILE A 4 14.65 -6.15 11.51
N LEU A 5 15.40 -5.75 12.55
CA LEU A 5 14.83 -5.12 13.74
C LEU A 5 14.15 -3.79 13.43
N PHE A 6 14.73 -3.00 12.51
CA PHE A 6 14.11 -1.77 12.01
C PHE A 6 12.77 -2.05 11.30
N ILE A 7 12.71 -3.05 10.41
CA ILE A 7 11.44 -3.45 9.77
C ILE A 7 10.42 -3.91 10.81
N VAL A 8 10.85 -4.68 11.82
CA VAL A 8 9.96 -5.12 12.91
C VAL A 8 9.40 -3.94 13.70
N SER A 9 10.21 -2.90 13.97
CA SER A 9 9.69 -1.69 14.62
C SER A 9 8.65 -0.96 13.74
N GLU A 10 8.86 -0.88 12.43
CA GLU A 10 7.87 -0.30 11.50
C GLU A 10 6.58 -1.13 11.45
N VAL A 11 6.67 -2.46 11.47
CA VAL A 11 5.49 -3.34 11.55
C VAL A 11 4.69 -3.07 12.83
N MET A 12 5.36 -2.92 13.98
CA MET A 12 4.68 -2.57 15.24
C MET A 12 4.09 -1.16 15.23
N PHE A 13 4.72 -0.21 14.53
CA PHE A 13 4.17 1.11 14.31
C PHE A 13 2.86 1.05 13.48
N PHE A 14 2.83 0.31 12.37
CA PHE A 14 1.60 0.09 11.60
C PHE A 14 0.53 -0.69 12.39
N PHE A 15 0.93 -1.65 13.23
CA PHE A 15 0.03 -2.39 14.10
C PHE A 15 -0.80 -1.46 14.99
N ALA A 16 -0.23 -0.36 15.50
CA ALA A 16 -0.97 0.61 16.31
C ALA A 16 -2.10 1.30 15.53
N PHE A 17 -1.88 1.63 14.24
CA PHE A 17 -2.94 2.20 13.40
C PHE A 17 -4.04 1.18 13.08
N PHE A 18 -3.69 -0.07 12.80
CA PHE A 18 -4.67 -1.14 12.64
C PHE A 18 -5.48 -1.36 13.92
N TRP A 19 -4.84 -1.35 15.08
CA TRP A 19 -5.52 -1.43 16.37
C TRP A 19 -6.54 -0.31 16.55
N ALA A 20 -6.16 0.93 16.25
CA ALA A 20 -7.07 2.08 16.32
C ALA A 20 -8.27 1.95 15.36
N PHE A 21 -8.01 1.52 14.11
CA PHE A 21 -9.05 1.25 13.13
C PHE A 21 -10.03 0.16 13.59
N PHE A 22 -9.53 -0.99 14.07
CA PHE A 22 -10.39 -2.08 14.53
C PHE A 22 -11.19 -1.71 15.78
N THR A 23 -10.58 -1.01 16.73
CA THR A 23 -11.29 -0.52 17.93
C THR A 23 -12.46 0.40 17.53
N SER A 24 -12.23 1.28 16.57
CA SER A 24 -13.25 2.26 16.13
C SER A 24 -14.35 1.62 15.27
N SER A 25 -14.00 0.64 14.44
CA SER A 25 -14.92 0.00 13.49
C SER A 25 -15.75 -1.14 14.08
N LEU A 26 -15.18 -1.91 15.04
CA LEU A 26 -15.87 -3.05 15.65
C LEU A 26 -16.87 -2.63 16.74
N THR A 27 -16.61 -1.51 17.42
CA THR A 27 -17.50 -0.94 18.44
C THR A 27 -17.77 0.54 18.15
N PRO A 28 -18.52 0.85 17.07
CA PRO A 28 -18.79 2.23 16.67
C PRO A 28 -19.62 2.97 17.73
N VAL A 29 -19.20 4.18 18.09
CA VAL A 29 -19.90 5.00 19.08
C VAL A 29 -21.24 5.52 18.54
N PHE A 30 -22.22 5.74 19.41
CA PHE A 30 -23.54 6.25 19.00
C PHE A 30 -23.46 7.62 18.31
N ASN A 31 -22.44 8.43 18.62
CA ASN A 31 -22.24 9.76 18.02
C ASN A 31 -21.98 9.71 16.50
N ILE A 32 -21.55 8.56 15.95
CA ILE A 32 -21.36 8.35 14.50
C ILE A 32 -22.51 7.55 13.85
N GLY A 33 -23.61 7.36 14.57
CA GLY A 33 -24.78 6.58 14.14
C GLY A 33 -24.75 5.10 14.57
N GLY A 34 -23.75 4.68 15.36
CA GLY A 34 -23.65 3.30 15.88
C GLY A 34 -23.40 2.23 14.80
N VAL A 35 -22.92 2.64 13.62
CA VAL A 35 -22.62 1.78 12.48
C VAL A 35 -21.24 2.10 11.91
N TRP A 36 -20.67 1.16 11.17
CA TRP A 36 -19.44 1.35 10.40
C TRP A 36 -19.66 0.94 8.93
N PRO A 37 -19.30 1.78 7.95
CA PRO A 37 -18.76 3.14 8.06
C PRO A 37 -19.72 4.13 8.75
N PRO A 38 -19.20 5.23 9.33
CA PRO A 38 -20.02 6.29 9.91
C PRO A 38 -21.11 6.81 8.97
N VAL A 39 -22.26 7.18 9.52
CA VAL A 39 -23.36 7.74 8.73
C VAL A 39 -22.91 9.03 8.04
N GLY A 40 -23.13 9.12 6.73
CA GLY A 40 -22.77 10.29 5.92
C GLY A 40 -21.37 10.22 5.29
N ILE A 41 -20.57 9.18 5.57
CA ILE A 41 -19.32 8.93 4.86
C ILE A 41 -19.58 8.03 3.65
N GLU A 42 -19.31 8.55 2.45
CA GLU A 42 -19.23 7.74 1.24
C GLU A 42 -17.85 7.09 1.15
N VAL A 43 -17.78 5.76 1.13
CA VAL A 43 -16.51 5.03 1.07
C VAL A 43 -16.03 4.82 -0.36
N ILE A 44 -14.71 4.85 -0.55
CA ILE A 44 -14.09 4.52 -1.83
C ILE A 44 -14.30 3.04 -2.13
N SER A 45 -14.73 2.73 -3.36
CA SER A 45 -14.90 1.35 -3.79
C SER A 45 -13.54 0.65 -3.91
N PRO A 46 -13.36 -0.54 -3.30
CA PRO A 46 -12.10 -1.28 -3.36
C PRO A 46 -11.78 -1.81 -4.76
N TRP A 47 -12.77 -1.87 -5.66
CA TRP A 47 -12.62 -2.45 -7.00
C TRP A 47 -12.08 -1.48 -8.06
N GLY A 48 -11.91 -0.20 -7.71
CA GLY A 48 -11.37 0.83 -8.59
C GLY A 48 -9.85 1.00 -8.45
N LEU A 49 -9.43 2.23 -8.15
CA LEU A 49 -8.03 2.58 -7.92
C LEU A 49 -7.33 1.73 -6.84
N PRO A 50 -7.97 1.34 -5.71
CA PRO A 50 -7.32 0.49 -4.71
C PRO A 50 -6.86 -0.87 -5.26
N LEU A 51 -7.69 -1.50 -6.13
CA LEU A 51 -7.34 -2.76 -6.77
C LEU A 51 -6.18 -2.58 -7.74
N LEU A 52 -6.19 -1.52 -8.55
CA LEU A 52 -5.09 -1.18 -9.45
C LEU A 52 -3.78 -0.99 -8.68
N ASN A 53 -3.82 -0.25 -7.57
CA ASN A 53 -2.68 -0.01 -6.70
C ASN A 53 -2.13 -1.32 -6.09
N THR A 54 -3.00 -2.26 -5.76
CA THR A 54 -2.58 -3.61 -5.31
C THR A 54 -1.85 -4.37 -6.42
N ILE A 55 -2.36 -4.33 -7.65
CA ILE A 55 -1.71 -4.97 -8.81
C ILE A 55 -0.34 -4.34 -9.09
N LEU A 56 -0.21 -3.01 -8.99
CA LEU A 56 1.05 -2.30 -9.17
C LEU A 56 2.10 -2.71 -8.11
N LEU A 57 1.70 -2.81 -6.84
CA LEU A 57 2.60 -3.27 -5.77
C LEU A 57 3.04 -4.73 -5.95
N LEU A 58 2.12 -5.63 -6.32
CA LEU A 58 2.47 -7.03 -6.57
C LEU A 58 3.39 -7.17 -7.79
N SER A 59 3.12 -6.40 -8.86
CA SER A 59 3.95 -6.39 -10.06
C SER A 59 5.35 -5.85 -9.78
N SER A 60 5.47 -4.80 -8.96
CA SER A 60 6.78 -4.27 -8.55
C SER A 60 7.57 -5.26 -7.68
N GLY A 61 6.88 -6.03 -6.83
CA GLY A 61 7.46 -7.15 -6.08
C GLY A 61 8.03 -8.25 -6.99
N ALA A 62 7.31 -8.58 -8.07
CA ALA A 62 7.80 -9.53 -9.07
C ALA A 62 9.03 -9.01 -9.83
N THR A 63 9.01 -7.74 -10.28
CA THR A 63 10.14 -7.16 -11.03
C THR A 63 11.37 -6.95 -10.17
N VAL A 64 11.26 -6.61 -8.88
CA VAL A 64 12.42 -6.49 -8.00
C VAL A 64 13.04 -7.85 -7.70
N THR A 65 12.22 -8.90 -7.60
CA THR A 65 12.70 -10.29 -7.46
C THR A 65 13.47 -10.73 -8.71
N TRP A 66 12.97 -10.38 -9.90
CA TRP A 66 13.71 -10.58 -11.15
C TRP A 66 15.03 -9.80 -11.15
N ALA A 67 15.03 -8.53 -10.72
CA ALA A 67 16.26 -7.73 -10.62
C ALA A 67 17.29 -8.39 -9.70
N HIS A 68 16.86 -8.91 -8.55
CA HIS A 68 17.73 -9.63 -7.64
C HIS A 68 18.35 -10.87 -8.29
N HIS A 69 17.56 -11.71 -8.97
CA HIS A 69 18.08 -12.89 -9.67
C HIS A 69 19.03 -12.52 -10.83
N ALA A 70 18.74 -11.47 -11.58
CA ALA A 70 19.60 -10.99 -12.65
C ALA A 70 20.95 -10.47 -12.10
N ILE A 71 20.97 -9.80 -10.95
CA ILE A 71 22.20 -9.38 -10.27
C ILE A 71 23.04 -10.60 -9.88
N VAL A 72 22.41 -11.59 -9.23
CA VAL A 72 23.10 -12.83 -8.82
C VAL A 72 23.63 -13.61 -10.02
N GLY A 73 22.91 -13.59 -11.14
CA GLY A 73 23.33 -14.21 -12.41
C GLY A 73 24.35 -13.42 -13.23
N GLY A 74 24.75 -12.22 -12.81
CA GLY A 74 25.68 -11.36 -13.55
C GLY A 74 25.07 -10.70 -14.81
N LEU A 75 23.75 -10.77 -14.99
CA LEU A 75 23.02 -10.23 -16.14
C LEU A 75 22.71 -8.74 -15.94
N LYS A 76 23.73 -7.90 -16.14
CA LYS A 76 23.64 -6.44 -15.88
C LYS A 76 22.47 -5.76 -16.58
N GLN A 77 22.23 -6.05 -17.86
CA GLN A 77 21.19 -5.38 -18.64
C GLN A 77 19.79 -5.74 -18.15
N GLU A 78 19.56 -7.00 -17.78
CA GLU A 78 18.29 -7.44 -17.21
C GLU A 78 18.07 -6.85 -15.81
N ALA A 79 19.11 -6.82 -14.97
CA ALA A 79 19.05 -6.20 -13.64
C ALA A 79 18.66 -4.72 -13.72
N GLN A 80 19.24 -3.98 -14.68
CA GLN A 80 18.89 -2.58 -14.89
C GLN A 80 17.44 -2.43 -15.38
N THR A 81 17.05 -3.19 -16.40
CA THR A 81 15.69 -3.11 -16.98
C THR A 81 14.62 -3.42 -15.95
N SER A 82 14.76 -4.51 -15.20
CA SER A 82 13.81 -4.95 -14.18
C SER A 82 13.73 -3.98 -12.98
N LEU A 83 14.86 -3.40 -12.57
CA LEU A 83 14.87 -2.36 -11.54
C LEU A 83 14.17 -1.07 -12.02
N TYR A 84 14.39 -0.65 -13.27
CA TYR A 84 13.68 0.49 -13.85
C TYR A 84 12.16 0.28 -13.91
N LEU A 85 11.71 -0.94 -14.24
CA LEU A 85 10.28 -1.29 -14.21
C LEU A 85 9.72 -1.21 -12.78
N THR A 86 10.46 -1.71 -11.79
CA THR A 86 10.07 -1.64 -10.38
C THR A 86 9.83 -0.19 -9.94
N LEU A 87 10.77 0.71 -10.27
CA LEU A 87 10.64 2.14 -9.94
C LEU A 87 9.48 2.79 -10.69
N THR A 88 9.27 2.44 -11.95
CA THR A 88 8.13 2.92 -12.74
C THR A 88 6.80 2.55 -12.09
N PHE A 89 6.63 1.31 -11.65
CA PHE A 89 5.42 0.89 -10.93
C PHE A 89 5.23 1.62 -9.60
N ALA A 90 6.30 1.88 -8.85
CA ALA A 90 6.24 2.64 -7.61
C ALA A 90 5.82 4.11 -7.82
N ILE A 91 6.29 4.75 -8.90
CA ILE A 91 5.87 6.11 -9.28
C ILE A 91 4.39 6.13 -9.66
N TYR A 92 3.92 5.17 -10.45
CA TYR A 92 2.51 5.07 -10.80
C TYR A 92 1.63 4.85 -9.57
N PHE A 93 2.00 3.93 -8.67
CA PHE A 93 1.30 3.72 -7.41
C PHE A 93 1.17 5.03 -6.61
N THR A 94 2.28 5.74 -6.43
CA THR A 94 2.29 7.00 -5.65
C THR A 94 1.43 8.08 -6.30
N THR A 95 1.43 8.15 -7.63
CA THR A 95 0.62 9.11 -8.39
C THR A 95 -0.86 8.80 -8.28
N PHE A 96 -1.27 7.54 -8.46
CA PHE A 96 -2.66 7.14 -8.31
C PHE A 96 -3.15 7.27 -6.87
N GLN A 97 -2.31 6.97 -5.88
CA GLN A 97 -2.65 7.20 -4.48
C GLN A 97 -2.90 8.69 -4.21
N PHE A 98 -2.07 9.57 -4.76
CA PHE A 98 -2.26 11.02 -4.64
C PHE A 98 -3.57 11.49 -5.31
N LEU A 99 -3.90 10.97 -6.48
CA LEU A 99 -5.18 11.28 -7.16
C LEU A 99 -6.38 10.81 -6.34
N GLU A 100 -6.32 9.59 -5.77
CA GLU A 100 -7.35 9.07 -4.89
C GLU A 100 -7.56 9.96 -3.65
N TYR A 101 -6.49 10.52 -3.08
CA TYR A 101 -6.58 11.47 -1.97
C TYR A 101 -7.26 12.80 -2.36
N ILE A 102 -7.09 13.27 -3.59
CA ILE A 102 -7.74 14.50 -4.06
C ILE A 102 -9.23 14.25 -4.34
N GLU A 103 -9.58 13.08 -4.86
CA GLU A 103 -10.94 12.72 -5.26
C GLU A 103 -11.78 12.14 -4.12
N ALA A 104 -11.18 11.86 -2.95
CA ALA A 104 -11.88 11.28 -1.81
C ALA A 104 -13.08 12.15 -1.38
N PRO A 105 -14.30 11.58 -1.23
CA PRO A 105 -15.51 12.34 -0.89
C PRO A 105 -15.59 12.72 0.59
N PHE A 106 -14.63 12.28 1.41
CA PHE A 106 -14.54 12.56 2.83
C PHE A 106 -13.31 13.42 3.13
N SER A 107 -13.51 14.45 3.96
CA SER A 107 -12.47 15.35 4.48
C SER A 107 -12.65 15.60 5.97
#